data_AF-A0A2T4S6N9-F1
#
_entry.id   AF-A0A2T4S6N9-F1
#
_cell.length_a   1.000
_cell.length_b   1.000
_cell.length_c   1.000
_cell.angle_alpha   90.00
_cell.angle_beta   90.00
_cell.angle_gamma   90.00
#
_symmetry.space_group_name_H-M   'P 1'
#
loop_
_entity.id
_entity.type
_entity.pdbx_description
1 polymer ?
#
loop_
_entity_poly.entity_id
_entity_poly.type
_entity_poly.pdbx_seq_one_letter_code
_entity_poly.pdbx_strand_id
1 'polypeptide(L)'
;AIGASASRILNHTTELKVHSCFNKGFNVVDKDDNLIFIGTTENGMFPFGVVVDAYTRNRLLQSIQVGQTLKAHPRALAFDRNLQLNINVNVFKASQNFEAIHLNQLKESIQAFDFCEYADGDFNPAKMQSIYDALSNPHGDAKTELRYLIGRGQGLTPSGDDMLVGMLFVHFIRPFIQPQHLTEIEQLVDEPLTTLVSQTFLKSAVKRLFSSKLTDLMEDASKSTLEKL
;
A
#
# COMPACT_ATOMS: atom_id res chain seq x y z
N ALA A 1 -10.28 12.44 -5.56
CA ALA A 1 -10.77 11.09 -5.95
C ALA A 1 -10.81 10.19 -4.72
N ILE A 2 -11.49 9.04 -4.78
CA ILE A 2 -11.54 8.07 -3.68
C ILE A 2 -11.17 6.67 -4.20
N GLY A 3 -10.34 5.94 -3.48
CA GLY A 3 -9.99 4.56 -3.83
C GLY A 3 -11.14 3.59 -3.57
N ALA A 4 -11.15 2.46 -4.27
CA ALA A 4 -12.22 1.46 -4.16
C ALA A 4 -12.40 0.90 -2.74
N SER A 5 -11.30 0.62 -2.03
CA SER A 5 -11.34 0.14 -0.63
C SER A 5 -11.88 1.20 0.31
N ALA A 6 -11.45 2.46 0.17
CA ALA A 6 -11.97 3.57 0.98
C ALA A 6 -13.47 3.79 0.75
N SER A 7 -13.90 3.75 -0.51
CA SER A 7 -15.32 3.84 -0.87
C SER A 7 -16.13 2.72 -0.23
N ARG A 8 -15.63 1.48 -0.28
CA ARG A 8 -16.28 0.34 0.37
C ARG A 8 -16.41 0.54 1.88
N ILE A 9 -15.35 0.98 2.57
CA ILE A 9 -15.38 1.23 4.02
C ILE A 9 -16.43 2.28 4.37
N LEU A 10 -16.45 3.43 3.68
CA LEU A 10 -17.44 4.51 3.93
C LEU A 10 -18.90 4.09 3.72
N ASN A 11 -19.15 3.10 2.85
CA ASN A 11 -20.50 2.58 2.62
C ASN A 11 -20.98 1.62 3.73
N HIS A 12 -20.09 1.12 4.59
CA HIS A 12 -20.41 0.09 5.58
C HIS A 12 -20.14 0.52 7.02
N THR A 13 -19.59 1.71 7.23
CA THR A 13 -19.34 2.25 8.58
C THR A 13 -20.08 3.58 8.78
N THR A 14 -20.49 3.81 10.03
CA THR A 14 -21.07 5.08 10.48
C THR A 14 -20.08 5.91 11.28
N GLU A 15 -18.95 5.33 11.68
CA GLU A 15 -17.93 5.97 12.50
C GLU A 15 -16.53 5.55 12.07
N LEU A 16 -15.59 6.48 12.16
CA LEU A 16 -14.17 6.23 11.96
C LEU A 16 -13.37 6.92 13.06
N LYS A 17 -12.31 6.29 13.53
CA LYS A 17 -11.40 6.86 14.53
C LYS A 17 -10.13 7.37 13.85
N VAL A 18 -9.68 8.57 14.18
CA VAL A 18 -8.38 9.09 13.74
C VAL A 18 -7.28 8.23 14.37
N HIS A 19 -6.56 7.50 13.52
CA HIS A 19 -5.53 6.54 13.94
C HIS A 19 -4.16 7.20 14.03
N SER A 20 -3.73 7.92 13.00
CA SER A 20 -2.42 8.59 12.98
C SER A 20 -2.43 9.82 12.09
N CYS A 21 -1.62 10.82 12.43
CA CYS A 21 -1.46 12.06 11.68
C CYS A 21 0.00 12.26 11.28
N PHE A 22 0.23 12.82 10.09
CA PHE A 22 1.54 13.11 9.53
C PHE A 22 1.46 14.35 8.65
N ASN A 23 2.60 14.90 8.22
CA ASN A 23 2.62 16.12 7.40
C ASN A 23 1.87 15.95 6.06
N LYS A 24 1.82 14.72 5.54
CA LYS A 24 1.22 14.39 4.24
C LYS A 24 -0.27 14.05 4.30
N GLY A 25 -0.86 13.95 5.50
CA GLY A 25 -2.26 13.52 5.67
C GLY A 25 -2.50 12.84 7.01
N PHE A 26 -3.54 12.03 7.09
CA PHE A 26 -3.86 11.25 8.28
C PHE A 26 -4.60 9.96 7.93
N ASN A 27 -4.52 8.98 8.83
CA ASN A 27 -5.24 7.73 8.74
C ASN A 27 -6.44 7.74 9.67
N VAL A 28 -7.54 7.18 9.20
CA VAL A 28 -8.72 6.88 10.01
C VAL A 28 -9.05 5.40 9.86
N VAL A 29 -9.64 4.79 10.88
CA VAL A 29 -9.95 3.35 10.90
C VAL A 29 -11.37 3.11 11.36
N ASP A 30 -12.02 2.07 10.84
CA ASP A 30 -13.30 1.60 11.38
C ASP A 30 -13.10 0.69 12.61
N LYS A 31 -14.18 0.08 13.10
CA LYS A 31 -14.15 -0.82 14.27
C LYS A 31 -13.38 -2.12 14.05
N ASP A 32 -13.15 -2.50 12.78
CA ASP A 32 -12.47 -3.73 12.37
C ASP A 32 -11.06 -3.40 11.84
N ASP A 33 -10.52 -2.23 12.21
CA ASP A 33 -9.23 -1.70 11.79
C ASP A 33 -9.06 -1.53 10.26
N ASN A 34 -10.15 -1.44 9.49
CA ASN A 34 -10.02 -1.10 8.07
C ASN A 34 -9.65 0.38 7.91
N LEU A 35 -8.47 0.61 7.34
CA LEU A 35 -7.87 1.93 7.25
C LEU A 35 -8.32 2.70 5.99
N ILE A 36 -8.57 4.00 6.16
CA ILE A 36 -8.65 4.99 5.09
C ILE A 36 -7.55 6.04 5.30
N PHE A 37 -6.75 6.28 4.28
CA PHE A 37 -5.79 7.38 4.24
C PHE A 37 -6.44 8.63 3.63
N ILE A 38 -6.35 9.78 4.28
CA ILE A 38 -6.83 11.06 3.75
C ILE A 38 -5.63 11.99 3.57
N GLY A 39 -5.35 12.40 2.34
CA GLY A 39 -4.17 13.20 2.01
C GLY A 39 -4.16 13.72 0.58
N THR A 40 -3.00 14.16 0.10
CA THR A 40 -2.82 14.65 -1.27
C THR A 40 -2.30 13.55 -2.21
N THR A 41 -2.09 13.88 -3.48
CA THR A 41 -1.49 12.97 -4.47
C THR A 41 0.04 12.86 -4.37
N GLU A 42 0.68 13.47 -3.37
CA GLU A 42 2.15 13.43 -3.21
C GLU A 42 2.72 12.01 -3.16
N ASN A 43 1.99 11.07 -2.55
CA ASN A 43 2.37 9.66 -2.48
C ASN A 43 1.61 8.78 -3.51
N GLY A 44 1.01 9.40 -4.51
CA GLY A 44 0.05 8.75 -5.41
C GLY A 44 -1.32 8.53 -4.78
N MET A 45 -2.21 7.85 -5.51
CA MET A 45 -3.54 7.48 -5.08
C MET A 45 -3.54 6.04 -4.55
N PHE A 46 -3.94 5.84 -3.30
CA PHE A 46 -4.07 4.50 -2.71
C PHE A 46 -5.46 3.89 -2.95
N PRO A 47 -5.58 2.55 -3.05
CA PRO A 47 -6.88 1.87 -3.06
C PRO A 47 -7.74 2.19 -1.83
N PHE A 48 -7.11 2.47 -0.70
CA PHE A 48 -7.71 2.89 0.56
C PHE A 48 -7.57 4.39 0.82
N GLY A 49 -7.30 5.20 -0.22
CA GLY A 49 -7.10 6.64 -0.10
C GLY A 49 -8.34 7.49 -0.39
N VAL A 50 -8.37 8.69 0.19
CA VAL A 50 -9.21 9.83 -0.20
C VAL A 50 -8.27 10.99 -0.51
N VAL A 51 -8.30 11.48 -1.75
CA VAL A 51 -7.45 12.58 -2.20
C VAL A 51 -8.18 13.90 -2.06
N VAL A 52 -7.54 14.84 -1.36
CA VAL A 52 -7.92 16.24 -1.18
C VAL A 52 -6.78 17.16 -1.63
N ASP A 53 -7.08 18.43 -1.88
CA ASP A 53 -6.05 19.44 -2.14
C ASP A 53 -5.27 19.81 -0.84
N ALA A 54 -4.13 20.48 -0.99
CA ALA A 54 -3.26 20.82 0.12
C ALA A 54 -3.90 21.76 1.15
N TYR A 55 -4.76 22.69 0.72
CA TYR A 55 -5.47 23.59 1.64
C TYR A 55 -6.47 22.81 2.48
N THR A 56 -7.28 21.95 1.85
CA THR A 56 -8.22 21.06 2.53
C THR A 56 -7.49 20.13 3.49
N ARG A 57 -6.39 19.47 3.07
CA ARG A 57 -5.57 18.62 3.97
C ARG A 57 -5.14 19.39 5.22
N ASN A 58 -4.55 20.56 5.04
CA ASN A 58 -4.01 21.35 6.16
C ASN A 58 -5.13 21.81 7.11
N ARG A 59 -6.29 22.20 6.58
CA ARG A 59 -7.47 22.56 7.37
C ARG A 59 -7.98 21.38 8.21
N LEU A 60 -8.06 20.19 7.62
CA LEU A 60 -8.50 18.98 8.31
C LEU A 60 -7.51 18.56 9.41
N LEU A 61 -6.20 18.61 9.13
CA LEU A 61 -5.16 18.29 10.11
C LEU A 61 -5.21 19.21 11.34
N GLN A 62 -5.57 20.49 11.16
CA GLN A 62 -5.72 21.44 12.26
C GLN A 62 -6.98 21.21 13.10
N SER A 63 -7.98 20.50 12.57
CA SER A 63 -9.25 20.25 13.24
C SER A 63 -9.36 18.88 13.88
N ILE A 64 -8.30 18.06 13.82
CA ILE A 64 -8.33 16.69 14.34
C ILE A 64 -7.28 16.40 15.41
N GLN A 65 -7.58 15.37 16.21
CA GLN A 65 -6.64 14.78 17.14
C GLN A 65 -6.64 13.26 17.00
N VAL A 66 -5.48 12.64 17.23
CA VAL A 66 -5.38 11.17 17.29
C VAL A 66 -6.34 10.65 18.36
N GLY A 67 -7.13 9.65 17.99
CA GLY A 67 -8.16 9.06 18.83
C GLY A 67 -9.55 9.65 18.67
N GLN A 68 -9.72 10.77 17.95
CA GLN A 68 -11.04 11.38 17.70
C GLN A 68 -11.92 10.49 16.83
N THR A 69 -13.20 10.38 17.19
CA THR A 69 -14.22 9.73 16.37
C THR A 69 -14.86 10.75 15.41
N LEU A 70 -14.87 10.41 14.12
CA LEU A 70 -15.52 11.13 13.04
C LEU A 70 -16.80 10.37 12.66
N LYS A 71 -17.85 11.10 12.27
CA LYS A 71 -19.05 10.46 11.70
C LYS A 71 -18.83 10.20 10.22
N ALA A 72 -19.08 8.96 9.81
CA ALA A 72 -18.97 8.54 8.43
C ALA A 72 -20.35 8.40 7.78
N HIS A 73 -20.41 8.90 6.54
CA HIS A 73 -21.51 8.71 5.62
C HIS A 73 -20.92 8.24 4.28
N PRO A 74 -21.71 7.56 3.42
CA PRO A 74 -21.24 7.05 2.12
C PRO A 74 -20.46 8.04 1.25
N ARG A 75 -20.75 9.35 1.39
CA ARG A 75 -20.15 10.43 0.61
C ARG A 75 -19.65 11.60 1.46
N ALA A 76 -19.50 11.41 2.77
CA ALA A 76 -19.02 12.48 3.64
C ALA A 76 -18.36 11.97 4.92
N LEU A 77 -17.43 12.77 5.45
CA LEU A 77 -16.86 12.60 6.78
C LEU A 77 -17.09 13.89 7.57
N ALA A 78 -17.85 13.81 8.67
CA ALA A 78 -18.05 14.92 9.57
C ALA A 78 -17.03 14.85 10.72
N PHE A 79 -16.23 15.91 10.83
CA PHE A 79 -15.14 16.04 11.79
C PHE A 79 -15.62 16.62 13.11
N ASP A 80 -16.52 17.61 13.02
CA ASP A 80 -17.25 18.19 14.14
C ASP A 80 -18.61 18.75 13.64
N ARG A 81 -19.24 19.63 14.43
CA ARG A 81 -20.54 20.25 14.07
C ARG A 81 -20.47 21.27 12.93
N ASN A 82 -19.28 21.79 12.65
CA ASN A 82 -19.01 22.90 11.74
C ASN A 82 -18.14 22.49 10.54
N LEU A 83 -17.52 21.31 10.57
CA LEU A 83 -16.59 20.85 9.55
C LEU A 83 -16.95 19.46 9.02
N GLN A 84 -17.16 19.40 7.70
CA GLN A 84 -17.44 18.18 6.96
C GLN A 84 -16.64 18.15 5.66
N LEU A 85 -16.04 17.01 5.34
CA LEU A 85 -15.47 16.71 4.03
C LEU A 85 -16.54 16.03 3.18
N ASN A 86 -16.94 16.67 2.09
CA ASN A 86 -17.83 16.09 1.08
C ASN A 86 -17.02 15.34 0.02
N ILE A 87 -17.29 14.05 -0.15
CA ILE A 87 -16.59 13.15 -1.07
C ILE A 87 -17.50 12.87 -2.26
N ASN A 88 -17.77 13.91 -3.05
CA ASN A 88 -18.56 13.83 -4.28
C ASN A 88 -17.67 13.64 -5.50
N VAL A 89 -16.88 12.57 -5.48
CA VAL A 89 -15.88 12.28 -6.50
C VAL A 89 -16.03 10.85 -7.01
N ASN A 90 -15.55 10.61 -8.23
CA ASN A 90 -15.52 9.27 -8.79
C ASN A 90 -14.56 8.37 -8.02
N VAL A 91 -14.93 7.08 -7.95
CA VAL A 91 -14.02 6.03 -7.48
C VAL A 91 -12.88 5.91 -8.48
N PHE A 92 -11.65 6.09 -8.00
CA PHE A 92 -10.45 5.86 -8.76
C PHE A 92 -10.34 4.37 -9.08
N LYS A 93 -10.21 4.06 -10.37
CA LYS A 93 -9.97 2.72 -10.88
C LYS A 93 -8.52 2.66 -11.31
N ALA A 94 -7.67 2.05 -10.49
CA ALA A 94 -6.29 1.80 -10.84
C ALA A 94 -6.21 0.85 -12.05
N SER A 95 -5.19 1.00 -12.89
CA SER A 95 -4.92 0.04 -13.96
C SER A 95 -4.64 -1.33 -13.34
N GLN A 96 -5.23 -2.36 -13.93
CA GLN A 96 -5.00 -3.77 -13.56
C GLN A 96 -4.49 -4.59 -14.75
N ASN A 97 -4.05 -3.91 -15.82
CA ASN A 97 -3.53 -4.56 -17.02
C ASN A 97 -2.04 -4.94 -16.86
N PHE A 98 -1.75 -5.91 -16.00
CA PHE A 98 -0.37 -6.34 -15.69
C PHE A 98 0.37 -6.90 -16.91
N GLU A 99 -0.36 -7.32 -17.95
CA GLU A 99 0.21 -7.84 -19.20
C GLU A 99 0.72 -6.73 -20.14
N ALA A 100 0.27 -5.48 -19.96
CA ALA A 100 0.65 -4.37 -20.84
C ALA A 100 1.99 -3.72 -20.52
N ILE A 101 2.62 -4.08 -19.40
CA ILE A 101 3.87 -3.44 -18.98
C ILE A 101 5.01 -3.75 -19.95
N HIS A 102 5.77 -2.71 -20.33
CA HIS A 102 6.96 -2.86 -21.16
C HIS A 102 8.12 -3.47 -20.37
N LEU A 103 8.14 -4.81 -20.24
CA LEU A 103 9.12 -5.55 -19.44
C LEU A 103 10.57 -5.22 -19.76
N ASN A 104 10.92 -5.02 -21.04
CA ASN A 104 12.29 -4.69 -21.42
C ASN A 104 12.68 -3.28 -20.94
N GLN A 105 11.79 -2.31 -21.11
CA GLN A 105 12.00 -0.94 -20.62
C GLN A 105 12.09 -0.90 -19.09
N LEU A 106 11.27 -1.68 -18.38
CA LEU A 106 11.34 -1.79 -16.93
C LEU A 106 12.69 -2.36 -16.49
N LYS A 107 13.16 -3.44 -17.12
CA LYS A 107 14.47 -4.04 -16.82
C LYS A 107 15.62 -3.06 -17.06
N GLU A 108 15.62 -2.39 -18.21
CA GLU A 108 16.63 -1.37 -18.55
C GLU A 108 16.61 -0.22 -17.55
N SER A 109 15.43 0.24 -17.14
CA SER A 109 15.30 1.33 -16.19
C SER A 109 15.74 0.93 -14.77
N ILE A 110 15.46 -0.30 -14.34
CA ILE A 110 15.93 -0.84 -13.04
C ILE A 110 17.46 -0.99 -13.03
N GLN A 111 18.08 -1.38 -14.14
CA GLN A 111 19.55 -1.49 -14.25
C GLN A 111 20.27 -0.15 -14.06
N ALA A 112 19.56 0.98 -14.16
CA ALA A 112 20.12 2.31 -13.91
C ALA A 112 20.19 2.68 -12.41
N PHE A 113 19.65 1.83 -11.51
CA PHE A 113 19.70 2.03 -10.06
C PHE A 113 20.81 1.18 -9.44
N ASP A 114 21.51 1.78 -8.48
CA ASP A 114 22.49 1.09 -7.66
C ASP A 114 21.83 0.59 -6.37
N PHE A 115 22.02 -0.69 -6.05
CA PHE A 115 21.50 -1.35 -4.85
C PHE A 115 22.61 -1.71 -3.86
N CYS A 116 23.84 -1.19 -4.04
CA CYS A 116 24.97 -1.46 -3.14
C CYS A 116 24.69 -1.09 -1.68
N GLU A 117 23.80 -0.14 -1.40
CA GLU A 117 23.40 0.23 -0.02
C GLU A 117 22.78 -0.94 0.76
N TYR A 118 22.24 -1.94 0.07
CA TYR A 118 21.65 -3.12 0.69
C TYR A 118 22.66 -4.25 0.93
N ALA A 119 23.89 -4.15 0.41
CA ALA A 119 24.85 -5.26 0.39
C ALA A 119 25.16 -5.83 1.79
N ASP A 120 25.21 -4.97 2.81
CA ASP A 120 25.53 -5.34 4.19
C ASP A 120 24.29 -5.33 5.13
N GLY A 121 23.09 -5.18 4.57
CA GLY A 121 21.84 -5.07 5.33
C GLY A 121 21.06 -6.39 5.48
N ASP A 122 19.95 -6.31 6.20
CA ASP A 122 18.95 -7.38 6.36
C ASP A 122 18.40 -7.88 4.99
N PHE A 123 18.46 -7.03 3.96
CA PHE A 123 17.92 -7.30 2.63
C PHE A 123 19.00 -7.37 1.55
N ASN A 124 20.18 -7.88 1.91
CA ASN A 124 21.25 -8.08 0.96
C ASN A 124 20.87 -9.03 -0.19
N PRO A 125 21.56 -8.96 -1.34
CA PRO A 125 21.22 -9.76 -2.52
C PRO A 125 21.12 -11.27 -2.26
N ALA A 126 21.99 -11.83 -1.43
CA ALA A 126 21.96 -13.26 -1.11
C ALA A 126 20.69 -13.64 -0.31
N LYS A 127 20.29 -12.80 0.66
CA LYS A 127 19.06 -13.01 1.42
C LYS A 127 17.83 -12.86 0.54
N MET A 128 17.79 -11.86 -0.33
CA MET A 128 16.66 -11.65 -1.25
C MET A 128 16.56 -12.76 -2.30
N GLN A 129 17.69 -13.28 -2.78
CA GLN A 129 17.72 -14.45 -3.66
C GLN A 129 17.17 -15.70 -2.95
N SER A 130 17.58 -15.95 -1.70
CA SER A 130 17.04 -17.06 -0.90
C SER A 130 15.52 -16.96 -0.69
N ILE A 131 15.00 -15.76 -0.46
CA ILE A 131 13.55 -15.54 -0.35
C ILE A 131 12.86 -15.80 -1.69
N TYR A 132 13.41 -15.30 -2.80
CA TYR A 132 12.89 -15.56 -4.13
C TYR A 132 12.84 -17.06 -4.45
N ASP A 133 13.92 -17.79 -4.13
CA ASP A 133 14.01 -19.23 -4.38
C ASP A 133 12.98 -20.00 -3.55
N ALA A 134 12.79 -19.64 -2.27
CA ALA A 134 11.77 -20.23 -1.40
C ALA A 134 10.35 -19.99 -1.96
N LEU A 135 10.02 -18.75 -2.33
CA LEU A 135 8.71 -18.41 -2.88
C LEU A 135 8.45 -19.06 -4.24
N SER A 136 9.49 -19.36 -5.01
CA SER A 136 9.39 -19.98 -6.34
C SER A 136 9.35 -21.51 -6.29
N ASN A 137 9.64 -22.13 -5.14
CA ASN A 137 9.76 -23.58 -5.01
C ASN A 137 8.40 -24.26 -4.82
N PRO A 138 7.91 -25.08 -5.78
CA PRO A 138 6.60 -25.73 -5.68
C PRO A 138 6.51 -26.79 -4.58
N HIS A 139 7.64 -27.21 -4.01
CA HIS A 139 7.71 -28.23 -2.95
C HIS A 139 8.35 -27.71 -1.66
N GLY A 140 8.64 -26.41 -1.58
CA GLY A 140 9.25 -25.77 -0.43
C GLY A 140 8.23 -25.30 0.61
N ASP A 141 8.75 -24.85 1.75
CA ASP A 141 8.05 -24.03 2.72
C ASP A 141 8.72 -22.65 2.71
N ALA A 142 7.96 -21.58 2.45
CA ALA A 142 8.46 -20.21 2.42
C ALA A 142 8.09 -19.44 3.71
N LYS A 143 7.46 -20.09 4.68
CA LYS A 143 6.94 -19.44 5.89
C LYS A 143 8.05 -18.79 6.72
N THR A 144 9.24 -19.40 6.78
CA THR A 144 10.38 -18.83 7.51
C THR A 144 10.85 -17.52 6.87
N GLU A 145 10.91 -17.48 5.54
CA GLU A 145 11.30 -16.34 4.72
C GLU A 145 10.23 -15.23 4.79
N LEU A 146 8.96 -15.60 4.73
CA LEU A 146 7.85 -14.67 4.88
C LEU A 146 7.81 -14.05 6.27
N ARG A 147 7.99 -14.85 7.34
CA ARG A 147 8.10 -14.32 8.72
C ARG A 147 9.37 -13.53 8.96
N TYR A 148 10.41 -13.74 8.14
CA TYR A 148 11.59 -12.88 8.16
C TYR A 148 11.28 -11.50 7.56
N LEU A 149 10.52 -11.43 6.47
CA LEU A 149 10.16 -10.17 5.80
C LEU A 149 9.11 -9.35 6.56
N ILE A 150 7.98 -9.98 6.91
CA ILE A 150 6.80 -9.24 7.38
C ILE A 150 7.11 -8.57 8.72
N GLY A 151 6.97 -7.24 8.75
CA GLY A 151 7.27 -6.40 9.91
C GLY A 151 8.75 -6.11 10.16
N ARG A 152 9.67 -6.61 9.32
CA ARG A 152 11.10 -6.33 9.46
C ARG A 152 11.46 -4.97 8.86
N GLY A 153 12.10 -4.14 9.67
CA GLY A 153 12.46 -2.76 9.33
C GLY A 153 11.91 -1.77 10.35
N GLN A 154 12.28 -0.50 10.23
CA GLN A 154 11.84 0.56 11.14
C GLN A 154 10.75 1.42 10.49
N GLY A 155 9.85 1.97 11.32
CA GLY A 155 8.87 2.96 10.90
C GLY A 155 7.46 2.40 10.67
N LEU A 156 6.60 3.23 10.07
CA LEU A 156 5.20 2.88 9.80
C LEU A 156 5.05 1.86 8.67
N THR A 157 6.00 1.84 7.73
CA THR A 157 6.09 0.84 6.68
C THR A 157 7.46 0.17 6.77
N PRO A 158 7.60 -0.91 7.55
CA PRO A 158 8.85 -1.67 7.59
C PRO A 158 9.28 -2.11 6.19
N SER A 159 10.57 -1.95 5.89
CA SER A 159 11.12 -2.18 4.55
C SER A 159 10.88 -3.59 4.01
N GLY A 160 10.79 -4.60 4.88
CA GLY A 160 10.45 -5.96 4.47
C GLY A 160 9.02 -6.10 3.94
N ASP A 161 8.09 -5.29 4.44
CA ASP A 161 6.73 -5.22 3.90
C ASP A 161 6.71 -4.51 2.55
N ASP A 162 7.45 -3.40 2.40
CA ASP A 162 7.58 -2.67 1.14
C ASP A 162 8.18 -3.57 0.04
N MET A 163 9.19 -4.38 0.39
CA MET A 163 9.75 -5.41 -0.48
C MET A 163 8.72 -6.46 -0.87
N LEU A 164 7.93 -6.96 0.08
CA LEU A 164 6.89 -7.94 -0.20
C LEU A 164 5.76 -7.37 -1.10
N VAL A 165 5.38 -6.10 -0.90
CA VAL A 165 4.46 -5.38 -1.81
C VAL A 165 5.04 -5.31 -3.22
N GLY A 166 6.32 -4.96 -3.36
CA GLY A 166 7.03 -4.95 -4.64
C GLY A 166 7.10 -6.34 -5.30
N MET A 167 7.38 -7.39 -4.53
CA MET A 167 7.38 -8.78 -5.00
C MET A 167 6.00 -9.21 -5.50
N LEU A 168 4.92 -8.88 -4.78
CA LEU A 168 3.55 -9.15 -5.21
C LEU A 168 3.20 -8.41 -6.50
N PHE A 169 3.61 -7.14 -6.63
CA PHE A 169 3.44 -6.37 -7.86
C PHE A 169 4.14 -7.05 -9.05
N VAL A 170 5.41 -7.43 -8.90
CA VAL A 170 6.17 -8.15 -9.94
C VAL A 170 5.57 -9.53 -10.21
N HIS A 171 5.06 -10.25 -9.21
CA HIS A 171 4.38 -11.52 -9.38
C HIS A 171 3.16 -11.40 -10.31
N PHE A 172 2.34 -10.35 -10.16
CA PHE A 172 1.17 -10.18 -11.05
C PHE A 172 1.54 -9.77 -12.47
N ILE A 173 2.72 -9.18 -12.67
CA ILE A 173 3.30 -8.94 -14.00
C ILE A 173 3.83 -10.25 -14.61
N ARG A 174 4.61 -11.00 -13.83
CA ARG A 174 5.24 -12.25 -14.24
C ARG A 174 5.21 -13.23 -13.05
N PRO A 175 4.27 -14.18 -13.05
CA PRO A 175 4.10 -15.10 -11.93
C PRO A 175 5.39 -15.88 -11.60
N PHE A 176 5.82 -15.81 -10.34
CA PHE A 176 6.94 -16.60 -9.81
C PHE A 176 6.62 -17.21 -8.45
N ILE A 177 5.92 -16.48 -7.57
CA ILE A 177 5.40 -17.01 -6.29
C ILE A 177 4.45 -18.18 -6.55
N GLN A 178 4.70 -19.32 -5.92
CA GLN A 178 3.84 -20.51 -6.06
C GLN A 178 2.48 -20.31 -5.38
N PRO A 179 1.40 -20.95 -5.87
CA PRO A 179 0.06 -20.77 -5.32
C PRO A 179 -0.06 -21.05 -3.82
N GLN A 180 0.66 -22.06 -3.29
CA GLN A 180 0.66 -22.31 -1.85
C GLN A 180 1.26 -21.14 -1.05
N HIS A 181 2.31 -20.51 -1.56
CA HIS A 181 2.98 -19.40 -0.87
C HIS A 181 2.19 -18.10 -0.98
N LEU A 182 1.40 -17.90 -2.05
CA LEU A 182 0.40 -16.83 -2.08
C LEU A 182 -0.65 -17.00 -0.97
N THR A 183 -1.13 -18.23 -0.78
CA THR A 183 -2.09 -18.55 0.30
C THR A 183 -1.46 -18.32 1.67
N GLU A 184 -0.19 -18.67 1.86
CA GLU A 184 0.55 -18.39 3.09
C GLU A 184 0.70 -16.89 3.34
N ILE A 185 1.01 -16.09 2.31
CA ILE A 185 1.05 -14.62 2.44
C ILE A 185 -0.31 -14.09 2.88
N GLU A 186 -1.41 -14.52 2.25
CA GLU A 186 -2.76 -14.10 2.63
C GLU A 186 -3.06 -14.39 4.12
N GLN A 187 -2.67 -15.56 4.61
CA GLN A 187 -2.84 -15.94 6.02
C GLN A 187 -1.96 -15.12 6.97
N LEU A 188 -0.68 -14.95 6.64
CA LEU A 188 0.27 -14.21 7.48
C LEU A 188 -0.06 -12.72 7.55
N VAL A 189 -0.64 -12.15 6.50
CA VAL A 189 -1.06 -10.76 6.45
C VAL A 189 -2.23 -10.47 7.40
N ASP A 190 -2.99 -11.48 7.83
CA ASP A 190 -4.00 -11.32 8.88
C ASP A 190 -3.44 -11.46 10.30
N GLU A 191 -2.21 -11.96 10.46
CA GLU A 191 -1.52 -11.97 11.75
C GLU A 191 -1.00 -10.55 12.11
N PRO A 192 -0.89 -10.21 13.41
CA PRO A 192 -0.36 -8.92 13.87
C PRO A 192 1.18 -8.88 13.82
N LEU A 193 1.76 -9.14 12.65
CA LEU A 193 3.22 -9.24 12.44
C LEU A 193 3.85 -7.89 12.06
N THR A 194 3.05 -6.94 11.57
CA THR A 194 3.51 -5.60 11.15
C THR A 194 2.55 -4.52 11.62
N THR A 195 2.84 -3.26 11.30
CA THR A 195 1.97 -2.12 11.59
C THR A 195 0.65 -2.23 10.83
N LEU A 196 -0.41 -1.59 11.34
CA LEU A 196 -1.69 -1.54 10.64
C LEU A 196 -1.58 -0.91 9.23
N VAL A 197 -0.69 0.06 9.06
CA VAL A 197 -0.47 0.73 7.77
C VAL A 197 0.13 -0.26 6.76
N SER A 198 1.22 -0.93 7.11
CA SER A 198 1.81 -1.98 6.26
C SER A 198 0.87 -3.13 6.00
N GLN A 199 0.13 -3.58 7.02
CA GLN A 199 -0.86 -4.64 6.86
C GLN A 199 -1.92 -4.25 5.82
N THR A 200 -2.36 -2.98 5.82
CA THR A 200 -3.31 -2.45 4.82
C THR A 200 -2.74 -2.48 3.40
N PHE A 201 -1.45 -2.15 3.23
CA PHE A 201 -0.76 -2.26 1.94
C PHE A 201 -0.66 -3.72 1.48
N LEU A 202 -0.23 -4.64 2.34
CA LEU A 202 -0.13 -6.07 2.01
C LEU A 202 -1.51 -6.68 1.68
N LYS A 203 -2.55 -6.36 2.46
CA LYS A 203 -3.95 -6.77 2.19
C LYS A 203 -4.46 -6.26 0.85
N SER A 204 -3.99 -5.10 0.41
CA SER A 204 -4.30 -4.55 -0.90
C SER A 204 -3.52 -5.28 -2.00
N ALA A 205 -2.21 -5.47 -1.79
CA ALA A 205 -1.31 -6.11 -2.74
C ALA A 205 -1.72 -7.54 -3.07
N VAL A 206 -2.08 -8.38 -2.10
CA VAL A 206 -2.58 -9.75 -2.35
C VAL A 206 -3.85 -9.77 -3.21
N LYS A 207 -4.64 -8.70 -3.16
CA LYS A 207 -5.86 -8.50 -3.99
C LYS A 207 -5.59 -7.79 -5.32
N ARG A 208 -4.31 -7.66 -5.73
CA ARG A 208 -3.87 -6.95 -6.95
C ARG A 208 -4.20 -5.45 -6.93
N LEU A 209 -4.36 -4.86 -5.74
CA LEU A 209 -4.66 -3.45 -5.57
C LEU A 209 -3.39 -2.72 -5.12
N PHE A 210 -2.85 -1.89 -6.01
CA PHE A 210 -1.62 -1.13 -5.78
C PHE A 210 -1.87 0.39 -5.81
N SER A 211 -0.91 1.17 -5.30
CA SER A 211 -0.94 2.62 -5.41
C SER A 211 -0.79 3.07 -6.87
N SER A 212 -1.25 4.27 -7.20
CA SER A 212 -1.05 4.81 -8.55
C SER A 212 0.42 4.85 -8.93
N LYS A 213 1.33 5.19 -8.01
CA LYS A 213 2.78 5.20 -8.27
C LYS A 213 3.30 3.87 -8.85
N LEU A 214 2.80 2.73 -8.36
CA LEU A 214 3.14 1.41 -8.91
C LEU A 214 2.39 1.14 -10.21
N THR A 215 1.08 1.43 -10.28
CA THR A 215 0.31 1.15 -11.50
C THR A 215 0.69 2.04 -12.68
N ASP A 216 1.27 3.22 -12.43
CA ASP A 216 1.79 4.11 -13.46
C ASP A 216 2.96 3.46 -14.22
N LEU A 217 3.72 2.55 -13.57
CA LEU A 217 4.76 1.75 -14.25
C LEU A 217 4.19 0.81 -15.32
N MET A 218 2.91 0.46 -15.21
CA MET A 218 2.23 -0.41 -16.18
C MET A 218 1.95 0.34 -17.49
N GLU A 219 1.89 1.68 -17.43
CA GLU A 219 1.69 2.56 -18.59
C GLU A 219 3.01 3.15 -19.09
N ASP A 220 3.91 3.54 -18.16
CA ASP A 220 5.25 4.04 -18.46
C ASP A 220 6.29 3.49 -17.49
N ALA A 221 7.07 2.51 -17.96
CA ALA A 221 8.17 1.92 -17.21
C ALA A 221 9.49 2.69 -17.32
N SER A 222 9.46 3.99 -17.66
CA SER A 222 10.66 4.82 -17.77
C SER A 222 11.36 5.03 -16.42
N LYS A 223 12.67 5.32 -16.47
CA LYS A 223 13.44 5.75 -15.29
C LYS A 223 12.79 6.90 -14.53
N SER A 224 12.20 7.87 -15.24
CA SER A 224 11.55 9.03 -14.62
C SER A 224 10.31 8.68 -13.80
N THR A 225 9.64 7.56 -14.14
CA THR A 225 8.49 7.05 -13.39
C THR A 225 8.97 6.22 -12.20
N LEU A 226 10.04 5.43 -12.34
CA LEU A 226 10.67 4.73 -11.21
C LEU A 226 11.22 5.69 -10.15
N GLU A 227 11.83 6.82 -10.55
CA GLU A 227 12.34 7.85 -9.62
C GLU A 227 11.24 8.52 -8.78
N LYS A 228 9.96 8.35 -9.15
CA LYS A 228 8.81 8.87 -8.41
C LYS A 228 8.22 7.90 -7.39
N LEU A 229 8.66 6.64 -7.34
CA LEU A 229 8.20 5.67 -6.32
C LEU A 229 8.51 6.18 -4.91
#